data_AF-A0A970S2R9-F1
#
_entry.id   AF-A0A970S2R9-F1
#
_cell.length_a   1.000
_cell.length_b   1.000
_cell.length_c   1.000
_cell.angle_alpha   90.00
_cell.angle_beta   90.00
_cell.angle_gamma   90.00
#
_symmetry.space_group_name_H-M   'P 1'
#
loop_
_entity.id
_entity.type
_entity.pdbx_description
1 polymer ?
#
loop_
_entity_poly.entity_id
_entity_poly.type
_entity_poly.pdbx_seq_one_letter_code
_entity_poly.pdbx_strand_id
1 'polypeptide(L)'
;MRDKFLTGRMAALAAGFVVGFFIVLNSLFSDVFTWQERLYSFVLVILAYGLLGLIFGMISPSLSWKWGLWLAALAVLLVIFYALTDGFRPFLYTFYILLTLICACGGAFFGTGLRLKKKIS
;
A
#
# COMPACT_ATOMS: atom_id res chain seq x y z
N MET A 1 -1.49 26.96 1.90
CA MET A 1 -1.36 26.04 0.72
C MET A 1 -0.52 24.81 1.05
N ARG A 2 0.57 24.95 1.81
CA ARG A 2 1.42 23.86 2.33
C ARG A 2 0.66 22.88 3.25
N ASP A 3 -0.35 23.42 3.92
CA ASP A 3 -1.15 22.77 4.97
C ASP A 3 -2.05 21.68 4.38
N LYS A 4 -2.73 21.95 3.25
CA LYS A 4 -3.59 20.98 2.53
C LYS A 4 -2.80 19.78 2.00
N PHE A 5 -1.55 19.99 1.58
CA PHE A 5 -0.66 18.91 1.15
C PHE A 5 -0.20 18.04 2.32
N LEU A 6 0.03 18.64 3.49
CA LEU A 6 0.38 17.92 4.71
C LEU A 6 -0.79 17.04 5.18
N THR A 7 -2.02 17.60 5.18
CA THR A 7 -3.24 16.85 5.54
C THR A 7 -3.47 15.67 4.60
N GLY A 8 -3.27 15.85 3.29
CA GLY A 8 -3.40 14.76 2.32
C GLY A 8 -2.38 13.63 2.53
N ARG A 9 -1.13 13.97 2.88
CA ARG A 9 -0.09 12.98 3.20
C ARG A 9 -0.39 12.23 4.50
N MET A 10 -0.88 12.93 5.52
CA MET A 10 -1.30 12.29 6.77
C MET A 10 -2.51 11.38 6.55
N ALA A 11 -3.47 11.77 5.70
CA ALA A 11 -4.59 10.92 5.34
C ALA A 11 -4.16 9.67 4.55
N ALA A 12 -3.19 9.81 3.63
CA ALA A 12 -2.61 8.67 2.93
C ALA A 12 -1.89 7.73 3.90
N LEU A 13 -1.08 8.27 4.82
CA LEU A 13 -0.41 7.48 5.85
C LEU A 13 -1.42 6.79 6.77
N ALA A 14 -2.49 7.46 7.17
CA ALA A 14 -3.54 6.87 8.00
C ALA A 14 -4.33 5.77 7.25
N ALA A 15 -4.69 5.99 5.99
CA ALA A 15 -5.38 4.98 5.18
C ALA A 15 -4.47 3.78 4.89
N GLY A 16 -3.20 4.04 4.57
CA GLY A 16 -2.16 3.01 4.45
C GLY A 16 -1.92 2.29 5.78
N PHE A 17 -2.03 2.98 6.92
CA PHE A 17 -1.96 2.38 8.25
C PHE A 17 -3.11 1.42 8.47
N VAL A 18 -4.36 1.82 8.25
CA VAL A 18 -5.51 0.92 8.44
C VAL A 18 -5.34 -0.34 7.59
N VAL A 19 -4.97 -0.21 6.31
CA VAL A 19 -4.81 -1.37 5.42
C VAL A 19 -3.61 -2.25 5.77
N GLY A 20 -2.45 -1.65 6.09
CA GLY A 20 -1.26 -2.40 6.51
C GLY A 20 -1.42 -3.06 7.89
N PHE A 21 -2.17 -2.43 8.78
CA PHE A 21 -2.54 -2.93 10.10
C PHE A 21 -3.35 -4.23 10.00
N PHE A 22 -4.21 -4.37 8.99
CA PHE A 22 -4.96 -5.61 8.75
C PHE A 22 -4.11 -6.81 8.30
N ILE A 23 -2.89 -6.64 7.75
CA ILE A 23 -1.98 -7.80 7.54
C ILE A 23 -1.29 -8.17 8.83
N VAL A 24 -0.71 -7.17 9.47
CA VAL A 24 0.25 -7.39 10.54
C VAL A 24 -0.45 -7.93 11.76
N LEU A 25 -1.60 -7.38 12.12
CA LEU A 25 -2.36 -7.92 13.24
C LEU A 25 -2.99 -9.26 12.91
N ASN A 26 -3.45 -9.47 11.67
CA ASN A 26 -3.99 -10.77 11.27
C ASN A 26 -2.90 -11.85 11.26
N SER A 27 -1.65 -11.50 10.94
CA SER A 27 -0.51 -12.42 11.00
C SER A 27 0.09 -12.58 12.40
N LEU A 28 0.01 -11.58 13.28
CA LEU A 28 0.57 -11.62 14.64
C LEU A 28 -0.38 -12.22 15.68
N PHE A 29 -1.69 -12.05 15.51
CA PHE A 29 -2.69 -12.50 16.50
C PHE A 29 -3.38 -13.81 16.14
N SER A 30 -3.18 -14.32 14.93
CA SER A 30 -3.66 -15.64 14.58
C SER A 30 -2.49 -16.60 14.50
N ASP A 31 -2.33 -17.34 15.59
CA ASP A 31 -1.55 -18.59 15.66
C ASP A 31 -2.13 -19.71 14.77
N VAL A 32 -3.19 -19.42 13.99
CA VAL A 32 -4.03 -20.41 13.29
C VAL A 32 -3.87 -20.33 11.76
N PHE A 33 -3.17 -19.32 11.22
CA PHE A 33 -3.06 -19.16 9.77
C PHE A 33 -2.18 -20.25 9.13
N THR A 34 -2.82 -21.12 8.36
CA THR A 34 -2.13 -22.01 7.42
C THR A 34 -1.40 -21.21 6.35
N TRP A 35 -0.43 -21.84 5.67
CA TRP A 35 0.34 -21.19 4.60
C TRP A 35 -0.52 -20.56 3.49
N GLN A 36 -1.63 -21.20 3.14
CA GLN A 36 -2.53 -20.75 2.08
C GLN A 36 -3.27 -19.47 2.47
N GLU A 37 -3.73 -19.38 3.71
CA GLU A 37 -4.47 -18.23 4.21
C GLU A 37 -3.58 -16.97 4.38
N ARG A 38 -2.28 -17.16 4.65
CA ARG A 38 -1.28 -16.07 4.58
C ARG A 38 -1.14 -15.50 3.16
N LEU A 39 -1.11 -16.36 2.15
CA LEU A 39 -1.05 -15.93 0.74
C LEU A 39 -2.29 -15.13 0.32
N TYR A 40 -3.48 -15.57 0.73
CA TYR A 40 -4.72 -14.81 0.47
C TYR A 40 -4.68 -13.41 1.10
N SER A 41 -4.19 -13.31 2.35
CA SER A 41 -4.03 -12.04 3.04
C SER A 41 -3.07 -11.09 2.30
N PHE A 42 -1.96 -11.61 1.77
CA PHE A 42 -1.02 -10.83 0.96
C PHE A 42 -1.66 -10.30 -0.32
N VAL A 43 -2.37 -11.14 -1.07
CA VAL A 43 -3.04 -10.74 -2.31
C VAL A 43 -4.07 -9.64 -2.04
N LEU A 44 -4.90 -9.79 -1.00
CA LEU A 44 -5.91 -8.79 -0.63
C LEU A 44 -5.28 -7.43 -0.39
N VAL A 45 -4.11 -7.37 0.24
CA VAL A 45 -3.51 -6.09 0.57
C VAL A 45 -2.77 -5.47 -0.59
N ILE A 46 -2.14 -6.27 -1.45
CA ILE A 46 -1.59 -5.75 -2.71
C ILE A 46 -2.71 -5.06 -3.53
N LEU A 47 -3.89 -5.69 -3.60
CA LEU A 47 -5.05 -5.10 -4.25
C LEU A 47 -5.56 -3.84 -3.54
N ALA A 48 -5.64 -3.86 -2.20
CA ALA A 48 -6.07 -2.71 -1.41
C ALA A 48 -5.13 -1.50 -1.59
N TYR A 49 -3.81 -1.72 -1.60
CA TYR A 49 -2.83 -0.66 -1.87
C TYR A 49 -2.91 -0.16 -3.31
N GLY A 50 -3.18 -1.04 -4.29
CA GLY A 50 -3.46 -0.62 -5.66
C GLY A 50 -4.68 0.29 -5.76
N LEU A 51 -5.77 -0.06 -5.06
CA LEU A 51 -7.00 0.74 -5.03
C LEU A 51 -6.79 2.07 -4.30
N LEU A 52 -6.11 2.06 -3.15
CA LEU A 52 -5.74 3.29 -2.43
C LEU A 52 -4.85 4.18 -3.31
N GLY A 53 -3.87 3.60 -3.99
CA GLY A 53 -3.05 4.30 -4.97
C GLY A 53 -3.95 5.01 -5.98
N LEU A 54 -4.87 4.29 -6.62
CA LEU A 54 -5.81 4.82 -7.59
C LEU A 54 -6.63 5.99 -7.04
N ILE A 55 -7.23 5.83 -5.87
CA ILE A 55 -8.04 6.88 -5.23
C ILE A 55 -7.20 8.14 -4.96
N PHE A 56 -6.02 7.99 -4.35
CA PHE A 56 -5.16 9.13 -4.03
C PHE A 56 -4.57 9.81 -5.28
N GLY A 57 -4.26 9.02 -6.32
CA GLY A 57 -3.88 9.54 -7.63
C GLY A 57 -4.98 10.39 -8.27
N MET A 58 -6.25 10.00 -8.11
CA MET A 58 -7.39 10.77 -8.60
C MET A 58 -7.63 12.07 -7.79
N ILE A 59 -7.46 12.02 -6.47
CA ILE A 59 -7.70 13.17 -5.58
C ILE A 59 -6.64 14.26 -5.81
N SER A 60 -5.37 13.87 -5.90
CA SER A 60 -4.26 14.82 -6.01
C SER A 60 -3.26 14.37 -7.09
N PRO A 61 -3.55 14.65 -8.37
CA PRO A 61 -2.73 14.21 -9.50
C PRO A 61 -1.30 14.81 -9.51
N SER A 62 -1.03 15.87 -8.73
CA SER A 62 0.27 16.54 -8.67
C SER A 62 1.43 15.67 -8.19
N LEU A 63 1.15 14.65 -7.38
CA LEU A 63 2.16 13.73 -6.85
C LEU A 63 2.25 12.42 -7.67
N SER A 64 1.21 12.09 -8.44
CA SER A 64 1.16 10.91 -9.31
C SER A 64 1.58 9.63 -8.58
N TRP A 65 2.47 8.83 -9.18
CA TRP A 65 3.03 7.59 -8.63
C TRP A 65 3.64 7.74 -7.23
N LYS A 66 4.09 8.95 -6.85
CA LYS A 66 4.71 9.19 -5.53
C LYS A 66 3.74 8.94 -4.37
N TRP A 67 2.42 9.03 -4.60
CA TRP A 67 1.44 8.62 -3.59
C TRP A 67 1.55 7.15 -3.22
N GLY A 68 1.86 6.28 -4.19
CA GLY A 68 2.06 4.86 -3.95
C GLY A 68 3.19 4.57 -2.96
N LEU A 69 4.29 5.34 -3.03
CA LEU A 69 5.39 5.24 -2.07
C LEU A 69 4.93 5.60 -0.65
N TRP A 70 4.19 6.71 -0.49
CA TRP A 70 3.72 7.14 0.84
C TRP A 70 2.70 6.17 1.43
N LEU A 71 1.82 5.61 0.60
CA LEU A 71 0.83 4.62 1.02
C LEU A 71 1.51 3.32 1.46
N ALA A 72 2.42 2.79 0.62
CA ALA A 72 3.07 1.51 0.87
C ALA A 72 4.21 1.58 1.90
N ALA A 73 4.76 2.76 2.20
CA ALA A 73 5.92 2.93 3.10
C ALA A 73 5.76 2.17 4.42
N LEU A 74 4.59 2.29 5.04
CA LEU A 74 4.32 1.64 6.31
C LEU A 74 4.18 0.12 6.17
N ALA A 75 3.47 -0.38 5.15
CA ALA A 75 3.40 -1.83 4.91
C ALA A 75 4.78 -2.43 4.66
N VAL A 76 5.63 -1.74 3.91
CA VAL A 76 7.01 -2.17 3.67
C VAL A 76 7.79 -2.24 4.98
N LEU A 77 7.72 -1.21 5.83
CA LEU A 77 8.38 -1.22 7.14
C LEU A 77 7.91 -2.39 8.02
N LEU A 78 6.62 -2.65 8.02
CA LEU A 78 6.05 -3.73 8.82
C LEU A 78 6.45 -5.12 8.30
N VAL A 79 6.48 -5.33 6.98
CA VAL A 79 6.94 -6.58 6.37
C VAL A 79 8.43 -6.81 6.65
N ILE A 80 9.25 -5.75 6.61
CA ILE A 80 10.66 -5.83 6.99
C ILE A 80 10.80 -6.25 8.45
N PHE A 81 10.05 -5.62 9.37
CA PHE A 81 10.06 -5.98 10.78
C PHE A 81 9.64 -7.45 11.00
N TYR A 82 8.60 -7.89 10.29
CA TYR A 82 8.13 -9.28 10.33
C TYR A 82 9.17 -10.26 9.79
N ALA A 83 9.83 -9.93 8.69
CA ALA A 83 10.88 -10.76 8.09
C ALA A 83 12.09 -10.98 9.02
N LEU A 84 12.37 -10.02 9.92
CA LEU A 84 13.43 -10.13 10.92
C LEU A 84 13.05 -11.01 12.12
N THR A 85 11.75 -11.23 12.37
CA THR A 85 11.24 -11.92 13.56
C THR A 85 10.78 -13.34 13.26
N ASP A 86 10.14 -13.59 12.11
CA ASP A 86 9.55 -14.88 11.74
C ASP A 86 10.41 -15.55 10.66
N GLY A 87 11.42 -16.32 11.09
CA GLY A 87 12.21 -17.28 10.28
C GLY A 87 12.46 -16.87 8.82
N PHE A 88 13.49 -16.03 8.61
CA PHE A 88 13.97 -15.49 7.33
C PHE A 88 13.57 -16.28 6.06
N ARG A 89 12.46 -15.88 5.42
CA ARG A 89 12.13 -16.23 4.02
C ARG A 89 12.30 -15.00 3.12
N PRO A 90 13.54 -14.54 2.89
CA PRO A 90 13.81 -13.23 2.31
C PRO A 90 13.22 -13.06 0.92
N PHE A 91 13.20 -14.13 0.10
CA PHE A 91 12.67 -14.08 -1.24
C PHE A 91 11.18 -13.71 -1.28
N LEU A 92 10.38 -14.29 -0.38
CA LEU A 92 8.94 -14.09 -0.38
C LEU A 92 8.54 -12.69 0.10
N TYR A 93 9.15 -12.23 1.19
CA TYR A 93 8.92 -10.89 1.71
C TYR A 93 9.42 -9.81 0.74
N THR A 94 10.55 -10.04 0.06
CA THR A 94 11.04 -9.14 -0.98
C THR A 94 10.07 -9.05 -2.15
N PHE A 95 9.59 -10.20 -2.64
CA PHE A 95 8.60 -10.24 -3.71
C PHE A 95 7.32 -9.50 -3.32
N TYR A 96 6.86 -9.72 -2.09
CA TYR A 96 5.67 -9.06 -1.55
C TYR A 96 5.81 -7.53 -1.48
N ILE A 97 6.96 -7.03 -1.00
CA ILE A 97 7.29 -5.60 -0.96
C ILE A 97 7.25 -5.00 -2.37
N LEU A 98 7.91 -5.66 -3.34
CA LEU A 98 7.97 -5.19 -4.72
C LEU A 98 6.57 -5.14 -5.34
N LEU A 99 5.77 -6.19 -5.19
CA LEU A 99 4.42 -6.23 -5.75
C LEU A 99 3.52 -5.16 -5.13
N THR A 100 3.60 -4.97 -3.82
CA THR A 100 2.84 -3.93 -3.11
C THR A 100 3.19 -2.53 -3.61
N LEU A 101 4.49 -2.24 -3.80
CA LEU A 101 4.96 -0.97 -4.35
C LEU A 101 4.52 -0.77 -5.80
N ILE A 102 4.65 -1.80 -6.65
CA ILE A 102 4.24 -1.73 -8.06
C ILE A 102 2.74 -1.46 -8.15
N CYS A 103 1.92 -2.19 -7.39
CA CYS A 103 0.47 -1.98 -7.39
C CYS A 103 0.09 -0.61 -6.84
N ALA A 104 0.66 -0.16 -5.73
CA ALA A 104 0.37 1.14 -5.14
C ALA A 104 0.75 2.30 -6.08
N CYS A 105 1.98 2.26 -6.62
CA CYS A 105 2.49 3.28 -7.53
C CYS A 105 1.75 3.26 -8.88
N GLY A 106 1.51 2.06 -9.42
CA GLY A 106 0.75 1.85 -10.65
C GLY A 106 -0.68 2.36 -10.50
N GLY A 107 -1.37 1.98 -9.43
CA GLY A 107 -2.70 2.49 -9.09
C GLY A 107 -2.72 4.02 -9.08
N ALA A 108 -1.80 4.65 -8.36
CA ALA A 108 -1.72 6.11 -8.29
C ALA A 108 -1.43 6.79 -9.63
N PHE A 109 -0.59 6.17 -10.47
CA PHE A 109 -0.34 6.64 -11.82
C PHE A 109 -1.61 6.57 -12.69
N PHE A 110 -2.31 5.43 -12.68
CA PHE A 110 -3.57 5.27 -13.42
C PHE A 110 -4.66 6.22 -12.94
N GLY A 111 -4.83 6.36 -11.62
CA GLY A 111 -5.79 7.30 -11.04
C GLY A 111 -5.53 8.75 -11.43
N THR A 112 -4.26 9.14 -11.49
CA THR A 112 -3.84 10.46 -11.98
C THR A 112 -4.22 10.66 -13.44
N GLY A 113 -3.96 9.65 -14.29
CA GLY A 113 -4.33 9.67 -15.71
C GLY A 113 -5.84 9.83 -15.93
N LEU A 114 -6.67 9.11 -15.16
CA LEU A 114 -8.12 9.21 -15.23
C LEU A 114 -8.63 10.61 -14.86
N ARG A 115 -8.07 11.22 -13.81
CA ARG A 115 -8.44 12.58 -13.39
C ARG A 115 -8.05 13.63 -14.43
N LEU A 116 -6.87 13.50 -15.04
CA LEU A 116 -6.38 14.43 -16.05
C LEU A 116 -7.21 14.35 -17.34
N LYS A 117 -7.55 13.14 -17.81
CA LYS A 117 -8.44 12.97 -18.98
C LYS A 117 -9.82 13.61 -18.75
N LYS A 118 -10.40 13.43 -17.55
CA LYS A 118 -11.69 14.03 -17.19
C LYS A 118 -11.69 15.57 -17.14
N LYS A 119 -10.53 16.21 -16.99
CA LYS A 119 -10.43 17.68 -16.95
C LYS A 119 -10.32 18.32 -18.33
N ILE A 120 -9.97 17.53 -19.35
CA ILE A 120 -9.75 17.99 -20.74
C ILE A 120 -11.00 17.77 -21.60
N SER A 121 -11.85 16.80 -21.22
CA SER A 121 -13.19 16.59 -21.79
C SER A 121 -14.24 17.49 -21.14
#